data_AF-U5CWE0-F1
#
_entry.id   AF-U5CWE0-F1
#
_cell.length_a   1.000
_cell.length_b   1.000
_cell.length_c   1.000
_cell.angle_alpha   90.00
_cell.angle_beta   90.00
_cell.angle_gamma   90.00
#
_symmetry.space_group_name_H-M   'P 1'
#
loop_
_entity.id
_entity.type
_entity.pdbx_description
1 polymer ?
#
loop_
_entity_poly.entity_id
_entity_poly.type
_entity_poly.pdbx_seq_one_letter_code
_entity_poly.pdbx_strand_id
1 'polypeptide(L)'
;MPIPVCSCTGVLQQCYKWGNGGWQSACCTTQISMYPLPVMPNKRHARVGGRKMSGSAFTKLLSRLAAEGHDLSVPLDLKDHWAKHGTNRYITIK
;
A
#
# COMPACT_ATOMS: atom_id res chain seq x y z
N MET A 1 13.02 7.04 7.66
CA MET A 1 11.85 7.18 6.78
C MET A 1 10.59 7.22 7.64
N PRO A 2 9.75 8.24 7.51
CA PRO A 2 8.43 8.26 8.14
C PRO A 2 7.49 7.17 7.59
N ILE A 3 6.39 6.93 8.28
CA ILE A 3 5.39 5.95 7.87
C ILE A 3 4.70 6.45 6.59
N PRO A 4 4.64 5.64 5.52
CA PRO A 4 3.94 6.02 4.31
C PRO A 4 2.44 6.24 4.55
N VAL A 5 1.86 7.09 3.73
CA VAL A 5 0.45 7.46 3.77
C VAL A 5 -0.24 7.10 2.45
N CYS A 6 -1.56 7.23 2.41
CA CYS A 6 -2.34 6.95 1.22
C CYS A 6 -3.48 7.96 1.10
N SER A 7 -3.46 8.78 0.04
CA SER A 7 -4.46 9.84 -0.21
C SER A 7 -5.67 9.40 -1.04
N CYS A 8 -5.92 8.08 -1.18
CA CYS A 8 -7.03 7.56 -1.99
C CYS A 8 -8.40 8.21 -1.69
N THR A 9 -8.61 8.62 -0.43
CA THR A 9 -9.89 9.20 0.06
C THR A 9 -9.91 10.73 0.03
N GLY A 10 -8.87 11.38 -0.50
CA GLY A 10 -8.66 12.83 -0.39
C GLY A 10 -7.98 13.27 0.91
N VAL A 11 -7.82 12.37 1.88
CA VAL A 11 -7.11 12.61 3.15
C VAL A 11 -5.93 11.64 3.27
N LEU A 12 -4.81 12.10 3.86
CA LEU A 12 -3.64 11.28 4.13
C LEU A 12 -3.93 10.27 5.25
N GLN A 13 -4.17 9.02 4.86
CA GLN A 13 -4.39 7.93 5.81
C GLN A 13 -3.11 7.12 5.98
N GLN A 14 -2.70 6.88 7.22
CA GLN A 14 -1.49 6.15 7.53
C GLN A 14 -1.56 4.70 7.04
N CYS A 15 -0.56 4.25 6.30
CA CYS A 15 -0.43 2.84 5.91
C CYS A 15 0.05 2.00 7.09
N TYR A 16 -0.23 0.70 7.06
CA TYR A 16 0.25 -0.23 8.08
C TYR A 16 1.26 -1.23 7.50
N LYS A 17 2.15 -1.72 8.37
CA LYS A 17 3.15 -2.71 7.98
C LYS A 17 2.46 -4.01 7.55
N TRP A 18 2.99 -4.63 6.51
CA TRP A 18 2.49 -5.89 5.97
C TRP A 18 3.64 -6.80 5.53
N GLY A 19 3.68 -8.03 6.06
CA GLY A 19 4.71 -9.01 5.74
C GLY A 19 6.12 -8.54 6.10
N ASN A 20 7.12 -9.01 5.34
CA ASN A 20 8.52 -8.63 5.56
C ASN A 20 8.84 -7.29 4.89
N GLY A 21 8.70 -6.20 5.66
CA GLY A 21 9.05 -4.84 5.23
C GLY A 21 8.09 -4.20 4.21
N GLY A 22 6.95 -4.84 3.93
CA GLY A 22 5.94 -4.31 3.03
C GLY A 22 4.94 -3.38 3.72
N TRP A 23 4.05 -2.82 2.90
CA TRP A 23 3.03 -1.87 3.32
C TRP A 23 1.67 -2.27 2.79
N GLN A 24 0.64 -1.89 3.53
CA GLN A 24 -0.74 -2.06 3.12
C GLN A 24 -1.53 -0.77 3.36
N SER A 25 -2.36 -0.42 2.38
CA SER A 25 -3.26 0.73 2.43
C SER A 25 -4.32 0.53 3.49
N ALA A 26 -4.57 1.58 4.28
CA ALA A 26 -5.65 1.61 5.24
C ALA A 26 -7.00 2.05 4.66
N CYS A 27 -7.00 2.67 3.48
CA CYS A 27 -8.13 3.44 2.96
C CYS A 27 -8.60 3.05 1.55
N CYS A 28 -7.92 2.14 0.86
CA CYS A 28 -8.37 1.73 -0.46
C CYS A 28 -7.99 0.29 -0.83
N THR A 29 -8.91 -0.36 -1.53
CA THR A 29 -8.69 -1.57 -2.32
C THR A 29 -8.50 -1.17 -3.79
N THR A 30 -8.65 -2.11 -4.73
CA THR A 30 -8.69 -1.82 -6.17
C THR A 30 -9.99 -1.15 -6.63
N GLN A 31 -11.09 -1.38 -5.92
CA GLN A 31 -12.43 -0.92 -6.32
C GLN A 31 -13.06 0.05 -5.32
N ILE A 32 -12.53 0.10 -4.09
CA ILE A 32 -13.10 0.86 -3.00
C ILE A 32 -12.06 1.88 -2.54
N SER A 33 -12.50 3.12 -2.35
CA SER A 33 -11.73 4.15 -1.69
C SER A 33 -12.56 4.74 -0.55
N MET A 34 -12.32 4.27 0.68
CA MET A 34 -12.97 4.76 1.88
C MET A 34 -12.14 4.41 3.12
N TYR A 35 -12.24 5.23 4.16
CA TYR A 35 -11.59 4.96 5.44
C TYR A 35 -12.60 5.06 6.59
N PRO A 36 -12.65 4.07 7.51
CA PRO A 36 -11.91 2.80 7.45
C PRO A 36 -12.49 1.84 6.38
N LEU A 37 -11.67 0.91 5.88
CA LEU A 37 -12.16 -0.12 4.96
C LEU A 37 -13.28 -0.99 5.59
N PRO A 38 -14.25 -1.51 4.82
CA PRO A 38 -15.38 -2.27 5.34
C PRO A 38 -14.96 -3.50 6.16
N VAL A 39 -15.80 -3.91 7.11
CA VAL A 39 -15.62 -5.18 7.83
C VAL A 39 -15.87 -6.35 6.88
N MET A 40 -15.07 -7.40 6.97
CA MET A 40 -15.25 -8.61 6.17
C MET A 40 -16.55 -9.31 6.59
N PRO A 41 -17.44 -9.65 5.65
CA PRO A 41 -18.72 -10.28 5.98
C PRO A 41 -18.54 -11.61 6.73
N ASN A 42 -17.47 -12.35 6.42
CA ASN A 42 -17.20 -13.66 7.02
C ASN A 42 -16.26 -13.61 8.24
N LYS A 43 -15.81 -12.42 8.68
CA LYS A 43 -14.92 -12.25 9.84
C LYS A 43 -15.27 -10.98 10.63
N ARG A 44 -16.02 -11.16 11.72
CA ARG A 44 -16.57 -10.08 12.58
C ARG A 44 -15.56 -9.07 13.14
N HIS A 45 -14.27 -9.39 13.13
CA HIS A 45 -13.18 -8.54 13.65
C HIS A 45 -12.11 -8.17 12.63
N ALA A 46 -12.25 -8.57 11.36
CA ALA A 46 -11.28 -8.27 10.32
C ALA A 46 -11.90 -7.33 9.29
N ARG A 47 -11.17 -6.29 8.88
CA ARG A 47 -11.54 -5.44 7.75
C ARG A 47 -11.02 -6.02 6.44
N VAL A 48 -11.64 -5.62 5.35
CA VAL A 48 -11.13 -5.90 4.00
C VAL A 48 -9.72 -5.35 3.92
N GLY A 49 -8.80 -6.19 3.44
CA GLY A 49 -7.43 -5.77 3.27
C GLY A 49 -7.31 -4.76 2.13
N GLY A 50 -6.69 -3.59 2.40
CA GLY A 50 -6.36 -2.64 1.35
C GLY A 50 -5.27 -3.13 0.40
N ARG A 51 -4.95 -2.30 -0.61
CA ARG A 51 -3.86 -2.54 -1.57
C ARG A 51 -2.53 -2.78 -0.85
N LYS A 52 -1.70 -3.68 -1.38
CA LYS A 52 -0.45 -4.15 -0.75
C LYS A 52 0.76 -3.85 -1.63
N MET A 53 1.89 -3.64 -0.98
CA MET A 53 3.22 -3.52 -1.58
C MET A 53 4.21 -4.38 -0.78
N SER A 54 5.00 -5.20 -1.46
CA SER A 54 6.05 -5.98 -0.79
C SER A 54 7.21 -5.09 -0.35
N GLY A 55 8.01 -5.53 0.63
CA GLY A 55 9.20 -4.78 1.05
C GLY A 55 10.21 -4.60 -0.08
N SER A 56 10.43 -5.62 -0.90
CA SER A 56 11.32 -5.51 -2.07
C SER A 56 10.82 -4.51 -3.12
N ALA A 57 9.51 -4.41 -3.35
CA ALA A 57 8.92 -3.40 -4.23
C ALA A 57 9.04 -1.99 -3.62
N PHE A 58 8.81 -1.87 -2.31
CA PHE A 58 8.97 -0.61 -1.59
C PHE A 58 10.42 -0.11 -1.62
N THR A 59 11.41 -0.97 -1.40
CA THR A 59 12.83 -0.59 -1.52
C THR A 59 13.16 -0.10 -2.92
N LYS A 60 12.69 -0.78 -3.97
CA LYS A 60 12.88 -0.33 -5.37
C LYS A 60 12.24 1.03 -5.63
N LEU A 61 11.05 1.27 -5.08
CA LEU A 61 10.39 2.57 -5.15
C LEU A 61 11.23 3.65 -4.48
N LEU A 62 11.72 3.41 -3.26
CA LEU A 62 12.57 4.37 -2.55
C LEU A 62 13.85 4.68 -3.32
N SER A 63 14.55 3.67 -3.86
CA SER A 63 15.74 3.88 -4.67
C SER A 63 15.45 4.72 -5.92
N ARG A 64 14.31 4.47 -6.58
CA ARG A 64 13.89 5.25 -7.75
C ARG A 64 13.59 6.71 -7.38
N LEU A 65 12.78 6.93 -6.33
CA LEU A 65 12.41 8.27 -5.90
C LEU A 65 13.62 9.09 -5.43
N ALA A 66 14.56 8.45 -4.72
CA ALA A 66 15.82 9.08 -4.34
C ALA A 66 16.65 9.48 -5.57
N ALA A 67 16.73 8.64 -6.61
CA ALA A 67 17.40 8.96 -7.85
C ALA A 67 16.71 10.10 -8.63
N GLU A 68 15.39 10.22 -8.49
CA GLU A 68 14.60 11.35 -9.02
C GLU A 68 14.71 12.62 -8.15
N GLY A 69 15.44 12.59 -7.03
CA GLY A 69 15.66 13.73 -6.13
C GLY A 69 14.52 14.02 -5.15
N HIS A 70 13.60 13.07 -4.94
CA HIS A 70 12.53 13.23 -3.94
C HIS A 70 13.09 13.20 -2.51
N ASP A 71 12.55 14.06 -1.65
CA ASP A 71 12.86 14.04 -0.23
C ASP A 71 12.22 12.82 0.45
N LEU A 72 13.05 11.95 1.00
CA LEU A 72 12.63 10.76 1.75
C LEU A 72 12.52 11.04 3.27
N SER A 73 12.69 12.29 3.71
CA SER A 73 12.42 12.70 5.08
C SER A 73 10.92 12.90 5.34
N VAL A 74 10.12 13.09 4.29
CA VAL A 74 8.66 13.30 4.35
C VAL A 74 7.86 12.01 4.10
N PRO A 75 6.63 11.89 4.64
CA PRO A 75 5.75 10.74 4.37
C PRO A 75 5.46 10.57 2.89
N LEU A 76 5.78 9.39 2.35
CA LEU A 76 5.49 9.06 0.96
C LEU A 76 4.01 8.70 0.80
N ASP A 77 3.33 9.34 -0.15
CA ASP A 77 1.98 8.95 -0.54
C ASP A 77 2.02 7.79 -1.54
N LEU A 78 1.48 6.64 -1.14
CA LEU A 78 1.51 5.41 -1.94
C LEU A 78 0.33 5.29 -2.92
N LYS A 79 -0.60 6.26 -2.97
CA LYS A 79 -1.84 6.20 -3.80
C LYS A 79 -1.59 5.69 -5.23
N ASP A 80 -0.55 6.22 -5.88
CA ASP A 80 -0.21 5.93 -7.28
C ASP A 80 0.91 4.88 -7.43
N HIS A 81 1.46 4.39 -6.31
CA HIS A 81 2.55 3.42 -6.28
C HIS A 81 2.10 2.01 -5.91
N TRP A 82 0.87 1.84 -5.40
CA TRP A 82 0.32 0.53 -5.14
C TRP A 82 0.40 -0.38 -6.36
N ALA A 83 0.67 -1.67 -6.12
CA ALA A 83 0.65 -2.67 -7.16
C ALA A 83 -0.71 -2.64 -7.89
N LYS A 84 -0.66 -2.52 -9.23
CA LYS A 84 -1.83 -2.75 -10.07
C LYS A 84 -2.17 -4.25 -10.02
N HIS A 85 -3.46 -4.57 -10.10
CA HIS A 85 -3.94 -5.94 -10.05
C HIS A 85 -3.20 -6.80 -11.10
N GLY A 86 -2.71 -7.98 -10.71
CA GLY A 86 -2.02 -8.91 -11.63
C GLY A 86 -0.49 -8.89 -11.63
N THR A 87 0.20 -8.00 -10.89
CA THR A 87 1.68 -8.01 -10.82
C THR A 87 2.26 -8.97 -9.77
N ASN A 88 1.44 -9.89 -9.25
CA ASN A 88 1.90 -10.92 -8.32
C ASN A 88 2.65 -11.98 -9.13
N ARG A 89 3.97 -11.86 -9.26
CA ARG A 89 4.87 -12.80 -9.96
C ARG A 89 5.02 -14.15 -9.23
N TYR A 90 3.93 -14.70 -8.73
CA TYR A 90 3.85 -16.03 -8.12
C TYR A 90 2.66 -16.83 -8.64
N ILE A 91 2.29 -16.64 -9.92
CA ILE A 91 1.53 -17.69 -10.61
C ILE A 91 2.57 -18.61 -11.26
N THR A 92 3.07 -19.56 -10.49
CA THR A 92 3.65 -20.77 -11.08
C THR A 92 2.47 -21.52 -11.68
N ILE A 93 2.18 -21.28 -12.96
CA ILE A 93 1.35 -22.19 -13.75
C ILE A 93 2.24 -23.42 -13.96
N LYS A 94 1.89 -24.52 -13.29
CA LYS A 94 2.41 -25.85 -13.59
C LYS A 94 1.73 -26.37 -14.85
#